data_AF-A0A452XSV7-F1
#
_entry.id   AF-A0A452XSV7-F1
#
_cell.length_a   1.000
_cell.length_b   1.000
_cell.length_c   1.000
_cell.angle_alpha   90.00
_cell.angle_beta   90.00
_cell.angle_gamma   90.00
#
_symmetry.space_group_name_H-M   'P 1'
#
loop_
_entity.id
_entity.type
_entity.pdbx_description
1 polymer ?
#
loop_
_entity_poly.entity_id
_entity_poly.type
_entity_poly.pdbx_seq_one_letter_code
_entity_poly.pdbx_strand_id
1 'polypeptide(L)' 'DTPPRWPPDRLQWKWNASGTYTAQSSYLATFHGSTSCPAWKLTWKGWGPPRVKFFHWLASLGRCWTADRLARRGLPHP' A
#
# COMPACT_ATOMS: atom_id res chain seq x y z
N ASP A 1 32.67 -18.71 -40.94
CA ASP A 1 32.35 -18.78 -39.51
C ASP A 1 31.33 -17.72 -39.11
N THR A 2 30.13 -18.14 -38.76
CA THR A 2 29.08 -17.28 -38.22
C THR A 2 29.31 -17.09 -36.72
N PRO A 3 29.28 -15.85 -36.18
CA PRO A 3 29.50 -15.63 -34.77
C PRO A 3 28.37 -16.25 -33.93
N PRO A 4 28.64 -16.66 -32.67
CA PRO A 4 27.62 -17.23 -31.80
C PRO A 4 26.51 -16.20 -31.55
N ARG A 5 25.27 -16.59 -31.88
CA ARG A 5 24.08 -15.80 -31.49
C ARG A 5 23.93 -15.89 -29.97
N TRP A 6 23.98 -14.73 -29.31
CA TRP A 6 23.64 -14.64 -27.89
C TRP A 6 22.22 -15.19 -27.66
N PRO A 7 21.98 -15.90 -26.55
CA PRO A 7 20.65 -16.38 -26.23
C PRO A 7 19.68 -15.19 -26.05
N PRO A 8 18.41 -15.34 -26.47
CA PRO A 8 17.43 -14.27 -26.32
C PRO A 8 17.11 -14.02 -24.85
N ASP A 9 17.00 -12.75 -24.48
CA ASP A 9 16.59 -12.33 -23.15
C ASP A 9 15.20 -12.88 -22.79
N ARG A 10 15.05 -13.37 -21.55
CA ARG A 10 13.79 -13.92 -21.03
C ARG A 10 13.30 -13.10 -19.86
N LEU A 11 12.07 -12.60 -19.97
CA LEU A 11 11.37 -11.95 -18.86
C LEU A 11 10.71 -13.01 -17.98
N GLN A 12 11.08 -13.09 -16.70
CA GLN A 12 10.43 -13.97 -15.73
C GLN A 12 9.66 -13.16 -14.69
N TRP A 13 8.41 -13.56 -14.45
CA TRP A 13 7.56 -12.95 -13.44
C TRP A 13 7.88 -13.52 -12.06
N LYS A 14 8.52 -12.72 -11.20
CA LYS A 14 8.99 -13.14 -9.87
C LYS A 14 7.89 -13.34 -8.81
N TRP A 15 6.66 -12.93 -9.11
CA TRP A 15 5.55 -12.94 -8.14
C TRP A 15 4.64 -14.17 -8.26
N ASN A 16 5.03 -15.16 -9.05
CA ASN A 16 4.44 -16.49 -9.00
C ASN A 16 5.48 -17.60 -9.26
N ALA A 17 5.15 -18.82 -8.83
CA ALA A 17 6.02 -19.97 -9.01
C ALA A 17 6.14 -20.43 -10.48
N SER A 18 5.16 -20.10 -11.33
CA SER A 18 5.18 -20.46 -12.76
C SER A 18 6.05 -19.52 -13.60
N GLY A 19 6.53 -18.40 -13.07
CA GLY A 19 7.31 -17.41 -13.81
C GLY A 19 6.54 -16.65 -14.89
N THR A 20 5.21 -16.86 -15.00
CA THR A 20 4.36 -16.33 -16.06
C THR A 20 3.52 -15.17 -15.57
N TYR A 21 3.43 -14.07 -16.30
CA TYR A 21 2.56 -12.97 -15.92
C TYR A 21 1.07 -13.38 -15.88
N THR A 22 0.36 -13.00 -14.82
CA THR A 22 -1.11 -13.06 -14.78
C THR A 22 -1.67 -11.79 -14.13
N ALA A 23 -2.84 -11.34 -14.57
CA ALA A 23 -3.51 -10.19 -13.97
C ALA A 23 -3.79 -10.37 -12.46
N GLN A 24 -4.04 -11.61 -12.03
CA GLN A 24 -4.21 -11.95 -10.62
C GLN A 24 -2.91 -11.77 -9.83
N SER A 25 -1.78 -12.24 -10.34
CA SER A 25 -0.50 -12.14 -9.64
C SER A 25 0.05 -10.72 -9.62
N SER A 26 -0.23 -9.90 -10.64
CA SER A 26 0.08 -8.47 -10.62
C SER A 26 -0.74 -7.70 -9.59
N TYR A 27 -2.04 -8.01 -9.48
CA TYR A 27 -2.89 -7.44 -8.43
C TYR A 27 -2.34 -7.80 -7.03
N LEU A 28 -2.08 -9.08 -6.77
CA LEU A 28 -1.54 -9.53 -5.47
C LEU A 28 -0.15 -8.94 -5.17
N ALA A 29 0.72 -8.82 -6.17
CA ALA A 29 2.03 -8.19 -6.02
C ALA A 29 1.93 -6.73 -5.55
N THR A 30 0.85 -6.03 -5.89
CA THR A 30 0.61 -4.65 -5.42
C THR A 30 0.37 -4.57 -3.91
N PHE A 31 -0.09 -5.66 -3.29
CA PHE A 31 -0.28 -5.76 -1.84
C PHE A 31 0.95 -6.30 -1.10
N HIS A 32 2.03 -6.62 -1.82
CA HIS A 32 3.23 -7.15 -1.19
C HIS A 32 3.87 -6.08 -0.28
N GLY A 33 3.94 -6.38 1.02
CA GLY A 33 4.37 -5.40 2.04
C GLY A 33 3.24 -4.52 2.60
N SER A 34 1.99 -4.75 2.20
CA SER A 34 0.86 -4.09 2.84
C SER A 34 0.65 -4.61 4.27
N THR A 35 0.60 -3.69 5.22
CA THR A 35 0.30 -4.00 6.62
C THR A 35 -1.20 -3.85 6.86
N SER A 36 -1.83 -4.88 7.44
CA SER A 36 -3.22 -4.78 7.88
C SER A 36 -3.31 -3.80 9.05
N CYS A 37 -3.98 -2.65 8.87
CA CYS A 37 -4.25 -1.71 9.95
C CYS A 37 -5.48 -2.19 10.74
N PRO A 38 -5.36 -2.75 11.95
CA PRO A 38 -6.51 -3.27 12.70
C PRO A 38 -7.64 -2.24 12.93
N ALA A 39 -7.31 -0.95 12.87
CA ALA A 39 -8.26 0.16 12.88
C ALA A 39 -9.22 0.21 11.67
N TRP A 40 -8.95 -0.52 10.57
CA TRP A 40 -9.84 -0.56 9.41
C TRP A 40 -11.23 -1.07 9.77
N LYS A 41 -11.30 -2.09 10.64
CA LYS A 41 -12.56 -2.70 11.07
C LYS A 41 -13.35 -1.74 11.94
N LEU A 42 -12.69 -1.05 12.88
CA LEU A 42 -13.30 -0.01 13.71
C LEU A 42 -13.83 1.15 12.85
N THR A 43 -13.05 1.59 11.88
CA THR A 43 -13.37 2.75 11.03
C THR A 43 -14.50 2.45 10.06
N TRP A 44 -14.48 1.29 9.41
CA TRP A 44 -15.42 0.98 8.32
C TRP A 44 -16.63 0.15 8.76
N LYS A 45 -16.47 -0.76 9.74
CA LYS A 45 -17.53 -1.65 10.24
C LYS A 45 -18.44 -1.00 11.28
N GLY A 46 -18.04 0.11 11.89
CA GLY A 46 -18.87 0.86 12.83
C GLY A 46 -20.08 1.52 12.16
N TRP A 47 -21.17 1.67 12.91
CA TRP A 47 -22.26 2.56 12.52
C TRP A 47 -21.82 4.00 12.77
N GLY A 48 -21.69 4.77 11.71
CA GLY A 48 -21.25 6.15 11.78
C GLY A 48 -21.47 6.84 10.44
N PRO A 49 -21.80 8.13 10.42
CA PRO A 49 -21.90 8.89 9.17
C PRO A 49 -20.58 8.82 8.38
N PRO A 50 -20.61 8.86 7.03
CA PRO A 50 -19.41 8.79 6.19
C PRO A 50 -18.32 9.79 6.58
N ARG A 51 -18.71 10.99 7.02
CA ARG A 51 -17.79 12.04 7.49
C ARG A 51 -16.96 11.61 8.70
N VAL A 52 -17.57 10.88 9.64
CA VAL A 52 -16.91 10.38 10.85
C VAL A 52 -15.93 9.26 10.50
N LYS A 53 -16.33 8.35 9.61
CA LYS A 53 -15.45 7.27 9.12
C LYS A 53 -14.23 7.81 8.39
N PHE A 54 -14.45 8.80 7.51
CA PHE A 54 -13.36 9.45 6.78
C PHE A 54 -12.37 10.16 7.71
N PHE A 55 -12.88 10.88 8.71
CA PHE A 55 -12.04 11.52 9.72
C PHE A 55 -11.24 10.49 10.54
N HIS A 56 -11.88 9.43 11.04
CA HIS A 56 -11.21 8.37 11.78
C HIS A 56 -10.13 7.66 10.94
N TRP A 57 -10.40 7.43 9.66
CA TRP A 57 -9.41 6.87 8.74
C TRP A 57 -8.18 7.78 8.63
N LEU A 58 -8.37 9.07 8.39
CA LEU A 58 -7.28 10.05 8.34
C LEU A 58 -6.53 10.15 9.67
N ALA A 59 -7.23 10.10 10.80
CA ALA A 59 -6.63 10.11 12.12
C ALA A 59 -5.75 8.87 12.35
N SER A 60 -6.24 7.68 11.97
CA SER A 60 -5.50 6.42 12.09
C SER A 60 -4.24 6.37 11.22
N LEU A 61 -4.25 7.07 10.08
CA LEU A 61 -3.08 7.24 9.21
C LEU A 61 -2.11 8.33 9.70
N GLY A 62 -2.40 8.97 10.84
CA GLY A 62 -1.66 10.13 11.33
C GLY A 62 -1.70 11.29 10.33
N ARG A 63 -2.73 11.36 9.49
CA ARG A 63 -2.86 12.37 8.43
C ARG A 63 -3.63 13.62 8.88
N CYS A 64 -4.31 13.57 10.02
CA CYS A 64 -4.91 14.75 10.63
C CYS A 64 -3.83 15.69 11.19
N TRP A 65 -4.10 16.99 11.15
CA TRP A 65 -3.31 18.01 11.85
C TRP A 65 -3.70 18.01 13.33
N THR A 66 -3.25 16.98 14.06
CA THR A 66 -3.33 16.96 15.52
C THR A 66 -2.16 17.75 16.11
N ALA A 67 -2.33 18.29 17.32
CA ALA A 67 -1.28 19.02 18.03
C ALA A 67 0.03 18.21 18.11
N ASP A 68 -0.05 16.90 18.37
CA ASP A 68 1.12 16.00 18.38
C ASP A 68 1.88 15.93 17.05
N ARG A 69 1.18 16.08 15.93
CA ARG A 69 1.82 16.07 14.60
C ARG A 69 2.41 17.42 14.25
N LEU A 70 1.78 18.51 14.69
CA LEU A 70 2.33 19.87 14.59
C LEU A 70 3.62 19.97 15.43
N ALA A 71 3.60 19.49 16.67
CA ALA A 71 4.75 19.45 17.58
C ALA A 71 5.93 18.68 16.99
N ARG A 72 5.70 17.48 16.44
CA ARG A 72 6.75 16.68 15.76
C ARG A 72 7.36 17.36 14.53
N ARG A 73 6.68 18.36 13.96
CA ARG A 73 7.14 19.11 12.78
C ARG A 73 7.62 20.53 13.12
N GLY A 74 7.65 20.91 14.39
CA GLY A 74 8.08 22.25 14.83
C GLY A 74 7.13 23.36 14.39
N LEU A 75 5.85 23.04 14.13
CA LEU A 75 4.84 24.03 13.76
C LEU A 75 4.11 24.56 15.00
N PRO A 76 3.62 25.82 14.99
CA PRO A 76 2.85 26.37 16.10
C PRO A 76 1.65 25.49 16.42
N HIS A 77 1.45 25.18 17.69
CA HIS A 77 0.32 24.41 18.18
C HIS A 77 -0.16 25.01 19.51
N PRO A 78 -1.45 24.86 19.86
CA PRO A 78 -1.97 25.19 21.18
C PRO A 78 -1.40 24.27 22.27
#